data_AF-A0A918J038-F1
#
_entry.id   AF-A0A918J038-F1
#
_cell.length_a   1.000
_cell.length_b   1.000
_cell.length_c   1.000
_cell.angle_alpha   90.00
_cell.angle_beta   90.00
_cell.angle_gamma   90.00
#
_symmetry.space_group_name_H-M   'P 1'
#
loop_
_entity.id
_entity.type
_entity.pdbx_description
1 polymer ?
#
loop_
_entity_poly.entity_id
_entity_poly.type
_entity_poly.pdbx_seq_one_letter_code
_entity_poly.pdbx_strand_id
1 'polypeptide(L)'
;MRRVNKEDEITYHEFIEALAIVKQFRRQVSELFRETEGEVGSLPKFIGVNKDTKIYRLPLSTRAMNVLEAMDGIDVLEGSTEDLARISLGDFLTTPHAGHKTIDEFQELCMFVNIPMQR
;
A
#
# COMPACT_ATOMS: atom_id res chain seq x y z
N MET A 1 -9.64 16.65 -52.71
CA MET A 1 -10.64 17.09 -51.70
C MET A 1 -11.66 15.98 -51.53
N ARG A 2 -11.74 15.34 -50.36
CA ARG A 2 -12.78 14.34 -50.08
C ARG A 2 -14.13 15.07 -50.03
N ARG A 3 -15.11 14.60 -50.81
CA ARG A 3 -16.51 15.03 -50.67
C ARG A 3 -17.00 14.48 -49.33
N VAL A 4 -17.31 15.37 -48.39
CA VAL A 4 -18.04 14.99 -47.18
C VAL A 4 -19.48 14.75 -47.64
N ASN A 5 -20.01 13.54 -47.45
CA ASN A 5 -21.41 13.27 -47.76
C ASN A 5 -22.26 13.95 -46.68
N LYS A 6 -23.42 14.50 -47.06
CA LYS A 6 -24.38 15.09 -46.09
C LYS A 6 -24.86 14.12 -45.01
N GLU A 7 -24.71 12.82 -45.26
CA GLU A 7 -25.01 11.74 -44.30
C GLU A 7 -23.93 11.59 -43.21
N ASP A 8 -22.77 12.25 -43.36
CA ASP A 8 -21.69 12.25 -42.36
C ASP A 8 -21.81 13.44 -41.37
N GLU A 9 -22.81 14.31 -41.52
CA GLU A 9 -23.04 15.47 -40.66
C GLU A 9 -23.93 15.10 -39.48
N ILE A 10 -23.32 14.93 -38.30
CA ILE A 10 -24.04 14.81 -37.03
C ILE A 10 -24.81 16.10 -36.73
N THR A 11 -26.09 15.95 -36.39
CA THR A 11 -26.92 17.06 -35.95
C THR A 11 -26.49 17.56 -34.58
N TYR A 12 -26.82 18.81 -34.26
CA TYR A 12 -26.55 19.38 -32.94
C TYR A 12 -27.19 18.54 -31.81
N HIS A 13 -28.35 17.94 -32.06
CA HIS A 13 -29.01 17.08 -31.09
C HIS A 13 -28.20 15.80 -30.82
N GLU A 14 -27.78 15.11 -31.86
CA GLU A 14 -26.93 13.90 -31.76
C GLU A 14 -25.58 14.21 -31.09
N PHE A 15 -25.01 15.39 -31.34
CA PHE A 15 -23.80 15.84 -30.65
C PHE A 15 -24.02 16.00 -29.14
N ILE A 16 -25.14 16.60 -28.73
CA ILE A 16 -25.47 16.79 -27.32
C ILE A 16 -25.74 15.46 -26.62
N GLU A 17 -26.41 14.52 -27.29
CA GLU A 17 -26.63 13.16 -26.77
C GLU A 17 -25.30 12.42 -26.59
N ALA A 18 -24.43 12.43 -27.61
CA ALA A 18 -23.10 11.83 -27.52
C ALA A 18 -22.27 12.48 -26.39
N LEU A 19 -22.34 13.80 -26.24
CA LEU A 19 -21.65 14.52 -25.16
C LEU A 19 -22.19 14.13 -23.78
N ALA A 20 -23.49 13.89 -23.64
CA ALA A 20 -24.09 13.42 -22.40
C ALA A 20 -23.57 12.03 -22.01
N ILE A 21 -23.48 11.11 -22.97
CA ILE A 21 -22.90 9.77 -22.79
C ILE A 21 -21.44 9.87 -22.32
N VAL A 22 -20.62 10.68 -23.00
CA VAL A 22 -19.20 10.88 -22.62
C VAL A 22 -19.08 11.45 -21.20
N LYS A 23 -19.92 12.42 -20.84
CA LYS A 23 -19.93 12.99 -19.49
C LYS A 23 -20.33 11.96 -18.42
N GLN A 24 -21.31 11.11 -18.71
CA GLN A 24 -21.75 10.06 -17.81
C GLN A 24 -20.66 9.00 -17.62
N PHE A 25 -20.04 8.55 -18.71
CA PHE A 25 -18.93 7.60 -18.66
C PHE A 25 -17.77 8.14 -17.83
N ARG A 26 -17.39 9.41 -18.03
CA ARG A 26 -16.36 10.06 -17.21
C ARG A 26 -16.68 10.00 -15.72
N ARG A 27 -17.93 10.25 -15.34
CA ARG A 27 -18.36 10.18 -13.92
C ARG A 27 -18.22 8.76 -13.37
N GLN A 28 -18.69 7.77 -14.11
CA GLN A 28 -18.59 6.35 -13.72
C GLN A 28 -17.14 5.91 -13.53
N VAL A 29 -16.24 6.32 -14.43
CA VAL A 29 -14.81 6.01 -14.30
C VAL A 29 -14.22 6.64 -13.03
N SER A 30 -14.57 7.89 -12.71
CA SER A 30 -14.10 8.53 -11.48
C SER A 30 -14.63 7.87 -10.22
N GLU A 31 -15.89 7.45 -10.20
CA GLU A 31 -16.50 6.72 -9.08
C GLU A 31 -15.82 5.36 -8.88
N LEU A 32 -15.65 4.60 -9.95
CA LEU A 32 -14.97 3.30 -9.93
C LEU A 32 -13.52 3.40 -9.47
N PHE A 33 -12.80 4.44 -9.93
CA PHE A 33 -11.42 4.66 -9.51
C PHE A 33 -11.33 4.92 -8.00
N ARG A 34 -12.22 5.74 -7.46
CA ARG A 34 -12.29 6.03 -6.01
C ARG A 34 -12.64 4.79 -5.19
N GLU A 35 -13.58 3.96 -5.67
CA GLU A 35 -13.94 2.70 -5.02
C GLU A 35 -12.75 1.74 -5.01
N THR A 36 -12.07 1.59 -6.16
CA THR A 36 -10.90 0.73 -6.29
C THR A 36 -9.74 1.20 -5.42
N GLU A 37 -9.47 2.52 -5.35
CA GLU A 37 -8.46 3.07 -4.44
C GLU A 37 -8.81 2.81 -2.97
N GLY A 38 -10.09 2.90 -2.61
CA GLY A 38 -10.58 2.56 -1.26
C GLY A 38 -10.38 1.08 -0.92
N GLU A 39 -10.69 0.18 -1.85
CA GLU A 39 -10.48 -1.26 -1.69
C GLU A 39 -8.99 -1.59 -1.58
N VAL A 40 -8.14 -1.04 -2.45
CA VAL A 40 -6.68 -1.21 -2.39
C VAL A 40 -6.10 -0.63 -1.10
N GLY A 41 -6.60 0.51 -0.63
CA GLY A 41 -6.20 1.11 0.65
C GLY A 41 -6.61 0.28 1.88
N SER A 42 -7.62 -0.58 1.74
CA SER A 42 -8.06 -1.49 2.80
C SER A 42 -7.26 -2.80 2.88
N LEU A 43 -6.45 -3.09 1.87
CA LEU A 43 -5.58 -4.25 1.87
C LEU A 43 -4.50 -4.09 2.96
N PRO A 44 -4.29 -5.11 3.82
CA PRO A 44 -3.23 -5.07 4.81
C PRO A 44 -1.88 -4.74 4.18
N LYS A 45 -1.17 -3.79 4.79
CA LYS A 45 0.13 -3.31 4.30
C LYS A 45 1.15 -4.44 4.11
N PHE A 46 1.01 -5.51 4.87
CA PHE A 46 1.90 -6.67 4.90
C PHE A 46 1.47 -7.82 3.99
N ILE A 47 0.48 -7.64 3.09
CA ILE A 47 0.13 -8.67 2.10
C ILE A 47 1.37 -9.15 1.34
N GLY A 48 1.55 -10.47 1.28
CA GLY A 48 2.67 -11.10 0.59
C GLY A 48 3.97 -11.14 1.39
N VAL A 49 4.02 -10.51 2.57
CA VAL A 49 5.14 -10.68 3.51
C VAL A 49 5.00 -12.05 4.18
N ASN A 50 6.10 -12.79 4.20
CA ASN A 50 6.25 -14.06 4.88
C ASN A 50 7.54 -14.06 5.72
N LYS A 51 7.79 -15.16 6.44
CA LYS A 51 8.96 -15.29 7.32
C LYS A 51 10.31 -15.13 6.59
N ASP A 52 10.38 -15.56 5.33
CA ASP A 52 11.58 -15.48 4.50
C ASP A 52 11.79 -14.12 3.83
N THR A 53 10.82 -13.20 3.95
CA THR A 53 10.89 -11.88 3.34
C THR A 53 12.04 -11.11 3.96
N LYS A 54 12.93 -10.57 3.13
CA LYS A 54 14.08 -9.78 3.59
C LYS A 54 13.63 -8.51 4.28
N ILE A 55 14.29 -8.14 5.38
CA ILE A 55 13.89 -7.01 6.22
C ILE A 55 13.86 -5.70 5.43
N TYR A 56 14.89 -5.42 4.62
CA TYR A 56 14.92 -4.22 3.76
C TYR A 56 13.78 -4.11 2.74
N ARG A 57 13.04 -5.21 2.47
CA ARG A 57 11.87 -5.22 1.57
C ARG A 57 10.55 -5.06 2.31
N LEU A 58 10.58 -5.04 3.64
CA LEU A 58 9.37 -4.90 4.42
C LEU A 58 8.73 -3.54 4.15
N PRO A 59 7.40 -3.49 3.98
CA PRO A 59 6.67 -2.25 3.82
C PRO A 59 6.53 -1.60 5.20
N LEU A 60 7.63 -1.18 5.81
CA LEU A 60 7.69 -0.45 7.08
C LEU A 60 7.89 1.04 6.81
N SER A 61 7.47 1.89 7.74
CA SER A 61 7.84 3.30 7.68
C SER A 61 9.36 3.48 7.80
N THR A 62 9.91 4.55 7.22
CA THR A 62 11.34 4.86 7.35
C THR A 62 11.78 4.91 8.81
N ARG A 63 10.92 5.42 9.69
CA ARG A 63 11.22 5.45 11.13
C ARG A 63 11.30 4.04 11.71
N ALA A 64 10.36 3.16 11.38
CA ALA A 64 10.41 1.77 11.84
C ALA A 64 11.64 1.04 11.32
N MET A 65 12.02 1.27 10.06
CA MET A 65 13.25 0.70 9.50
C MET A 65 14.49 1.19 10.23
N ASN A 66 14.62 2.50 10.47
CA ASN A 66 15.75 3.05 11.20
C ASN A 66 15.84 2.55 12.65
N VAL A 67 14.68 2.30 13.29
CA VAL A 67 14.65 1.69 14.63
C VAL A 67 15.21 0.28 14.56
N LEU A 68 14.79 -0.55 13.59
CA LEU A 68 15.34 -1.90 13.41
C LEU A 68 16.83 -1.90 13.10
N GLU A 69 17.31 -0.97 12.26
CA GLU A 69 18.74 -0.80 11.97
C GLU A 69 19.56 -0.43 13.22
N ALA A 70 18.94 0.25 14.18
CA ALA A 70 19.60 0.67 15.42
C ALA A 70 19.57 -0.42 16.51
N MET A 71 18.85 -1.52 16.31
CA MET A 71 18.79 -2.62 17.28
C MET A 71 19.94 -3.60 17.07
N ASP A 72 20.61 -3.94 18.17
CA ASP A 72 21.62 -4.99 18.17
C ASP A 72 20.99 -6.35 17.85
N GLY A 73 21.56 -7.07 16.88
CA GLY A 73 21.14 -8.43 16.52
C GLY A 73 20.22 -8.54 15.31
N ILE A 74 19.89 -7.43 14.65
CA ILE A 74 19.16 -7.42 13.38
C ILE A 74 20.11 -6.97 12.27
N ASP A 75 20.30 -7.83 11.27
CA ASP A 75 20.90 -7.42 10.01
C ASP A 75 19.77 -7.03 9.04
N VAL A 76 19.57 -5.74 8.79
CA VAL A 76 18.48 -5.27 7.92
C VAL A 76 18.71 -5.63 6.44
N LEU A 77 19.97 -5.75 6.02
CA LEU A 77 20.34 -6.01 4.63
C LEU A 77 20.24 -7.50 4.30
N GLU A 78 20.74 -8.36 5.19
CA GLU A 78 20.78 -9.80 4.95
C GLU A 78 19.71 -10.59 5.71
N GLY A 79 19.18 -10.03 6.79
CA GLY A 79 18.18 -10.66 7.64
C GLY A 79 16.82 -10.81 6.98
N SER A 80 16.05 -11.72 7.56
CA SER A 80 14.70 -12.09 7.17
C SER A 80 13.69 -11.68 8.23
N THR A 81 12.41 -11.71 7.88
CA THR A 81 11.33 -11.37 8.81
C THR A 81 11.32 -12.33 10.00
N GLU A 82 11.74 -13.59 9.83
CA GLU A 82 11.90 -14.55 10.93
C GLU A 82 12.89 -14.11 12.00
N ASP A 83 13.95 -13.37 11.63
CA ASP A 83 14.94 -12.87 12.59
C ASP A 83 14.31 -11.88 13.59
N LEU A 84 13.17 -11.27 13.24
CA LEU A 84 12.41 -10.41 14.14
C LEU A 84 11.85 -11.16 15.36
N ALA A 85 11.72 -12.49 15.30
CA ALA A 85 11.32 -13.33 16.44
C ALA A 85 12.31 -13.29 17.60
N ARG A 86 13.55 -12.87 17.36
CA ARG A 86 14.62 -12.76 18.36
C ARG A 86 14.49 -11.48 19.19
N ILE A 87 13.68 -10.53 18.74
CA ILE A 87 13.50 -9.23 19.37
C ILE A 87 12.41 -9.33 20.43
N SER A 88 12.71 -8.87 21.64
CA SER A 88 11.67 -8.68 22.64
C SER A 88 10.94 -7.35 22.43
N LEU A 89 9.65 -7.30 22.77
CA LEU A 89 8.90 -6.05 22.77
C LEU A 89 9.53 -5.03 23.74
N GLY A 90 10.09 -5.51 24.85
CA GLY A 90 10.79 -4.68 25.82
C GLY A 90 11.98 -3.95 25.22
N ASP A 91 12.83 -4.65 24.47
CA ASP A 91 13.99 -4.05 23.79
C ASP A 91 13.54 -3.01 22.77
N PHE A 92 12.50 -3.32 22.00
CA PHE A 92 11.93 -2.41 21.00
C PHE A 92 11.38 -1.13 21.66
N LEU A 93 10.73 -1.23 22.82
CA LEU A 93 10.21 -0.09 23.58
C LEU A 93 11.30 0.81 24.15
N THR A 94 12.47 0.25 24.46
CA THR A 94 13.62 1.00 24.99
C THR A 94 14.49 1.63 23.90
N THR A 95 14.26 1.26 22.64
CA THR A 95 15.06 1.73 21.52
C THR A 95 14.76 3.22 21.25
N PRO A 96 15.80 4.07 21.10
CA PRO A 96 15.61 5.48 20.78
C PRO A 96 14.75 5.67 19.53
N HIS A 97 13.81 6.62 19.58
CA HIS A 97 12.91 6.97 18.48
C HIS A 97 11.84 5.93 18.10
N ALA A 98 11.69 4.85 18.88
CA ALA A 98 10.56 3.94 18.80
C ALA A 98 9.30 4.57 19.44
N GLY A 99 8.59 5.39 18.66
CA GLY A 99 7.31 5.95 19.09
C GLY A 99 6.15 4.94 18.99
N HIS A 100 5.02 5.24 19.63
CA HIS A 100 3.82 4.36 19.63
C HIS A 100 3.43 3.84 18.24
N LYS A 101 3.36 4.71 17.23
CA LYS A 101 3.04 4.29 15.86
C LYS A 101 4.04 3.29 15.26
N THR A 102 5.32 3.44 15.59
CA THR A 102 6.38 2.52 15.14
C THR A 102 6.21 1.15 15.80
N ILE A 103 5.84 1.14 17.08
CA ILE A 103 5.58 -0.08 17.84
C ILE A 103 4.34 -0.80 17.30
N ASP A 104 3.25 -0.07 17.09
CA ASP A 104 2.01 -0.63 16.55
C ASP A 104 2.25 -1.24 15.15
N GLU A 105 2.99 -0.53 14.29
CA GLU A 105 3.37 -1.01 12.96
C GLU A 105 4.21 -2.30 13.03
N PHE A 106 5.16 -2.38 13.96
CA PHE A 106 5.98 -3.58 14.17
C PHE A 106 5.15 -4.76 14.71
N GLN A 107 4.25 -4.50 15.66
CA GLN A 107 3.35 -5.52 16.19
C GLN A 107 2.39 -6.04 15.12
N GLU A 108 1.85 -5.16 14.29
CA GLU A 108 0.99 -5.53 13.16
C GLU A 108 1.72 -6.45 12.19
N LEU A 109 2.97 -6.12 11.82
CA LEU A 109 3.82 -7.00 11.02
C LEU A 109 3.97 -8.38 11.66
N CYS A 110 4.42 -8.44 12.92
CA CYS A 110 4.65 -9.70 13.63
C CYS A 110 3.38 -10.56 13.73
N MET A 111 2.22 -9.94 13.99
CA MET A 111 0.93 -10.62 13.98
C MET A 111 0.60 -11.18 12.60
N PHE A 112 0.82 -10.39 11.53
CA PHE A 112 0.51 -10.78 10.17
C PHE A 112 1.33 -12.00 9.71
N VAL A 113 2.61 -12.05 10.04
CA VAL A 113 3.50 -13.18 9.68
C VAL A 113 3.52 -14.30 10.73
N ASN A 114 2.67 -14.21 11.75
CA ASN A 114 2.56 -15.16 12.85
C ASN A 114 3.92 -15.43 13.54
N ILE A 115 4.62 -14.35 13.87
CA ILE A 115 5.85 -14.37 14.66
C ILE A 115 5.48 -14.08 16.12
N PRO A 116 5.76 -15.02 17.04
CA PRO A 116 5.53 -14.79 18.46
C PRO A 116 6.58 -13.80 18.99
N MET A 117 6.14 -12.59 19.33
CA MET A 117 7.01 -11.63 20.01
C MET A 117 7.28 -12.07 21.45
N GLN A 118 8.56 -12.02 21.87
CA GLN A 118 8.92 -12.22 23.27
C GLN A 118 8.45 -11.00 24.08
N ARG A 119 7.70 -11.25 25.15
CA ARG A 119 7.19 -10.21 26.05
C ARG A 119 8.23 -9.78 27.05
#